data_AF-A0A667X854-F1
#
_entry.id   AF-A0A667X854-F1
#
_cell.length_a   1.000
_cell.length_b   1.000
_cell.length_c   1.000
_cell.angle_alpha   90.00
_cell.angle_beta   90.00
_cell.angle_gamma   90.00
#
_symmetry.space_group_name_H-M   'P 1'
#
loop_
_entity.id
_entity.type
_entity.pdbx_description
1 polymer ?
#
loop_
_entity_poly.entity_id
_entity_poly.type
_entity_poly.pdbx_seq_one_letter_code
_entity_poly.pdbx_strand_id
1 'polypeptide(L)'
;MPYLGSEDMVRELRRALSNPNVQSDHLRYRNTILKVVRLPSLVEYVEQPLTAGLRDRAACVRRVAVLGWAKLHKLQASSDIDAAVVNELYSLLRDPDPVVMVNCLRALEEILKEEGGVAINKPIAHHLLNRLKECDVWGQCEVLKILERYRPQSEDELFDILSLLDPSLLSPHPPVMAATLSLFLSLCSGLPAASLSALERVRGPLLAACGSASREMRFTALCHIQLLLRSLPGLMGAHYKRFFCGYAEPAYIKQRKMQLLVELVNDENVALVLDELKGYCTDVNTDTAQAAISAIGRIGRSYSDRCLEILTGLLGLKQEHITSAVVQTVRDLVWVCPQCSEAVCLALEGCEETVQDSQGRQALLWLLGVYGERVSSAPYVLEVFIDGLRSEVSPGVKMELLTATMRLFLCRPAETQDMLGRLLHYCIEEETDMCVRDQALFYYRLLHCGIEETRKVLQGRRSDPSLGVLIGRPAEPVNQWARSFNTLEPLKQSAAETESTSGGSPEPVTSVPRPNTDLSLSSLSPSPVDKVHTESHTLPQIKWLHRSSIYYNIHPTFAGLYTEYLHGFVVFHME
;
A
#
# COMPACT_ATOMS: atom_id res chain seq x y z
N MET A 1 38.72 22.54 28.31
CA MET A 1 38.61 21.11 28.65
C MET A 1 40.00 20.53 28.69
N PRO A 2 40.51 20.02 29.83
CA PRO A 2 41.86 19.49 29.86
C PRO A 2 41.88 18.17 29.09
N TYR A 3 42.90 18.03 28.24
CA TYR A 3 43.24 16.79 27.56
C TYR A 3 43.55 15.74 28.64
N LEU A 4 42.57 14.90 28.97
CA LEU A 4 42.82 13.64 29.67
C LEU A 4 43.67 12.79 28.72
N GLY A 5 44.93 12.55 29.10
CA GLY A 5 45.84 11.71 28.33
C GLY A 5 45.22 10.34 28.09
N SER A 6 45.48 9.77 26.92
CA SER A 6 45.07 8.43 26.52
C SER A 6 45.30 7.39 27.63
N GLU A 7 46.44 7.47 28.32
CA GLU A 7 46.79 6.55 29.41
C GLU A 7 45.92 6.69 30.67
N ASP A 8 45.49 7.91 31.03
CA ASP A 8 44.65 8.12 32.21
C ASP A 8 43.23 7.59 31.99
N MET A 9 42.73 7.67 30.75
CA MET A 9 41.46 7.06 30.38
C MET A 9 41.51 5.52 30.39
N VAL A 10 42.61 4.92 29.91
CA VAL A 10 42.83 3.46 29.99
C VAL A 10 42.99 3.02 31.44
N ARG A 11 43.67 3.82 32.27
CA ARG A 11 43.82 3.60 33.71
C ARG A 11 42.47 3.71 34.43
N GLU A 12 41.62 4.66 34.04
CA GLU A 12 40.26 4.80 34.55
C GLU A 12 39.37 3.63 34.14
N LEU A 13 39.52 3.11 32.91
CA LEU A 13 38.83 1.91 32.43
C LEU A 13 39.30 0.65 33.19
N ARG A 14 40.60 0.47 33.38
CA ARG A 14 41.15 -0.62 34.23
C ARG A 14 40.66 -0.49 35.67
N ARG A 15 40.65 0.72 36.24
CA ARG A 15 40.15 0.97 37.61
C ARG A 15 38.65 0.74 37.73
N ALA A 16 37.88 1.00 36.68
CA ALA A 16 36.45 0.74 36.62
C ALA A 16 36.16 -0.78 36.49
N LEU A 17 36.97 -1.52 35.74
CA LEU A 17 36.89 -2.99 35.62
C LEU A 17 37.30 -3.72 36.89
N SER A 18 38.30 -3.22 37.62
CA SER A 18 38.82 -3.85 38.85
C SER A 18 38.05 -3.51 40.13
N ASN A 19 36.97 -2.71 40.06
CA ASN A 19 36.28 -2.25 41.27
C ASN A 19 35.32 -3.34 41.80
N PRO A 20 35.42 -3.77 43.08
CA PRO A 20 34.52 -4.79 43.64
C PRO A 20 33.05 -4.34 43.76
N ASN A 21 32.77 -3.02 43.70
CA ASN A 21 31.42 -2.45 43.83
C ASN A 21 30.73 -2.17 42.47
N VAL A 22 31.12 -2.83 41.38
CA VAL A 22 30.62 -2.53 40.01
C VAL A 22 29.10 -2.68 39.87
N GLN A 23 28.43 -3.42 40.76
CA GLN A 23 26.97 -3.56 40.74
C GLN A 23 26.19 -2.27 41.12
N SER A 24 26.80 -1.31 41.82
CA SER A 24 26.09 -0.08 42.22
C SER A 24 26.06 1.00 41.13
N ASP A 25 27.06 1.04 40.23
CA ASP A 25 27.29 2.16 39.30
C ASP A 25 27.31 1.73 37.81
N HIS A 26 26.26 1.02 37.37
CA HIS A 26 26.12 0.56 35.97
C HIS A 26 26.26 1.68 34.93
N LEU A 27 25.75 2.88 35.24
CA LEU A 27 25.79 4.07 34.37
C LEU A 27 27.21 4.62 34.21
N ARG A 28 28.00 4.64 35.29
CA ARG A 28 29.38 5.12 35.26
C ARG A 28 30.23 4.23 34.37
N TYR A 29 30.10 2.92 34.53
CA TYR A 29 30.85 1.92 33.77
C TYR A 29 30.50 1.91 32.28
N ARG A 30 29.20 1.97 31.93
CA ARG A 30 28.74 2.13 30.54
C ARG A 30 29.26 3.43 29.92
N ASN A 31 29.23 4.55 30.66
CA ASN A 31 29.71 5.83 30.16
C ASN A 31 31.23 5.87 30.01
N THR A 32 31.99 5.24 30.89
CA THR A 32 33.46 5.14 30.78
C THR A 32 33.84 4.32 29.55
N ILE A 33 33.27 3.13 29.34
CA ILE A 33 33.56 2.31 28.16
C ILE A 33 33.13 3.00 26.86
N LEU A 34 31.94 3.63 26.83
CA LEU A 34 31.49 4.38 25.65
C LEU A 34 32.35 5.60 25.32
N LYS A 35 32.94 6.26 26.33
CA LYS A 35 33.87 7.38 26.12
C LYS A 35 35.21 6.90 25.57
N VAL A 36 35.74 5.81 26.11
CA VAL A 36 37.04 5.27 25.71
C VAL A 36 36.99 4.64 24.32
N VAL A 37 35.92 3.89 24.00
CA VAL A 37 35.76 3.23 22.69
C VAL A 37 35.59 4.24 21.55
N ARG A 38 35.10 5.47 21.81
CA ARG A 38 34.91 6.50 20.76
C ARG A 38 36.20 7.19 20.29
N LEU A 39 37.33 6.96 20.95
CA LEU A 39 38.62 7.57 20.59
C LEU A 39 39.45 6.57 19.75
N PRO A 40 39.68 6.83 18.44
CA PRO A 40 40.38 5.90 17.56
C PRO A 40 41.81 5.56 18.03
N SER A 41 42.48 6.49 18.72
CA SER A 41 43.83 6.30 19.26
C SER A 41 43.91 5.39 20.49
N LEU A 42 42.77 4.98 21.05
CA LEU A 42 42.70 4.14 22.26
C LEU A 42 42.30 2.70 22.00
N VAL A 43 41.97 2.34 20.77
CA VAL A 43 41.37 1.04 20.45
C VAL A 43 42.28 -0.13 20.84
N GLU A 44 43.57 -0.08 20.50
CA GLU A 44 44.54 -1.13 20.83
C GLU A 44 44.70 -1.35 22.35
N TYR A 45 44.48 -0.30 23.16
CA TYR A 45 44.57 -0.38 24.62
C TYR A 45 43.30 -0.91 25.29
N VAL A 46 42.21 -1.00 24.53
CA VAL A 46 40.87 -1.41 25.00
C VAL A 46 40.62 -2.90 24.79
N GLU A 47 41.28 -3.54 23.82
CA GLU A 47 41.12 -4.97 23.55
C GLU A 47 41.47 -5.84 24.76
N GLN A 48 42.65 -5.66 25.34
CA GLN A 48 43.08 -6.43 26.53
C GLN A 48 42.10 -6.33 27.71
N PRO A 49 41.68 -5.14 28.16
CA PRO A 49 40.74 -5.02 29.27
C PRO A 49 39.33 -5.54 28.92
N LEU A 50 38.89 -5.44 27.66
CA LEU A 50 37.63 -6.06 27.23
C LEU A 50 37.71 -7.58 27.26
N THR A 51 38.79 -8.19 26.75
CA THR A 51 39.02 -9.65 26.82
C THR A 51 39.06 -10.13 28.27
N ALA A 52 39.71 -9.39 29.17
CA ALA A 52 39.69 -9.70 30.60
C ALA A 52 38.26 -9.59 31.18
N GLY A 53 37.50 -8.57 30.77
CA GLY A 53 36.13 -8.35 31.19
C GLY A 53 35.15 -9.44 30.75
N LEU A 54 35.42 -10.17 29.66
CA LEU A 54 34.60 -11.31 29.22
C LEU A 54 34.61 -12.47 30.25
N ARG A 55 35.73 -12.65 30.97
CA ARG A 55 35.91 -13.72 31.98
C ARG A 55 35.66 -13.25 33.41
N ASP A 56 35.11 -12.06 33.60
CA ASP A 56 34.90 -11.49 34.93
C ASP A 56 33.83 -12.25 35.73
N ARG A 57 33.92 -12.23 37.06
CA ARG A 57 32.94 -12.89 37.95
C ARG A 57 31.60 -12.16 37.95
N ALA A 58 31.60 -10.84 37.82
CA ALA A 58 30.41 -10.01 37.86
C ALA A 58 29.72 -9.96 36.49
N ALA A 59 28.43 -10.33 36.45
CA ALA A 59 27.63 -10.31 35.22
C ALA A 59 27.57 -8.91 34.58
N CYS A 60 27.51 -7.84 35.37
CA CYS A 60 27.51 -6.48 34.87
C CYS A 60 28.78 -6.12 34.08
N VAL A 61 29.95 -6.62 34.49
CA VAL A 61 31.22 -6.43 33.78
C VAL A 61 31.18 -7.14 32.44
N ARG A 62 30.76 -8.42 32.44
CA ARG A 62 30.60 -9.23 31.22
C ARG A 62 29.63 -8.61 30.23
N ARG A 63 28.47 -8.12 30.68
CA ARG A 63 27.46 -7.45 29.82
C ARG A 63 28.06 -6.30 29.02
N VAL A 64 28.87 -5.45 29.66
CA VAL A 64 29.45 -4.29 28.97
C VAL A 64 30.69 -4.68 28.17
N ALA A 65 31.48 -5.67 28.62
CA ALA A 65 32.61 -6.17 27.85
C ALA A 65 32.15 -6.69 26.47
N VAL A 66 31.06 -7.46 26.46
CA VAL A 66 30.44 -7.99 25.24
C VAL A 66 29.94 -6.88 24.30
N LEU A 67 29.18 -5.91 24.83
CA LEU A 67 28.72 -4.76 24.03
C LEU A 67 29.89 -3.86 23.59
N GLY A 68 30.96 -3.81 24.38
CA GLY A 68 32.21 -3.13 24.07
C GLY A 68 32.86 -3.71 22.83
N TRP A 69 32.98 -5.04 22.75
CA TRP A 69 33.49 -5.75 21.57
C TRP A 69 32.65 -5.49 20.31
N ALA A 70 31.31 -5.57 20.42
CA ALA A 70 30.42 -5.24 19.30
C ALA A 70 30.63 -3.80 18.79
N LYS A 71 30.85 -2.86 19.72
CA LYS A 71 31.07 -1.45 19.38
C LYS A 71 32.47 -1.20 18.81
N LEU A 72 33.48 -1.92 19.28
CA LEU A 72 34.85 -1.88 18.78
C LEU A 72 34.89 -2.28 17.31
N HIS A 73 34.26 -3.42 16.98
CA HIS A 73 34.12 -3.92 15.61
C HIS A 73 33.48 -2.88 14.69
N LYS A 74 32.40 -2.24 15.14
CA LYS A 74 31.71 -1.20 14.36
C LYS A 74 32.57 0.03 14.06
N LEU A 75 33.58 0.31 14.86
CA LEU A 75 34.50 1.43 14.64
C LEU A 75 35.71 1.02 13.79
N GLN A 76 36.11 -0.25 13.83
CA GLN A 76 37.20 -0.83 13.07
C GLN A 76 36.70 -1.98 12.19
N ALA A 77 35.77 -1.69 11.28
CA ALA A 77 35.17 -2.70 10.41
C ALA A 77 36.17 -3.37 9.45
N SER A 78 37.42 -2.88 9.36
CA SER A 78 38.48 -3.43 8.50
C SER A 78 39.51 -4.28 9.26
N SER A 79 39.38 -4.44 10.58
CA SER A 79 40.34 -5.20 11.39
C SER A 79 39.77 -6.57 11.74
N ASP A 80 40.48 -7.63 11.38
CA ASP A 80 40.10 -9.00 11.73
C ASP A 80 40.11 -9.17 13.25
N ILE A 81 38.99 -9.64 13.81
CA ILE A 81 38.90 -9.96 15.23
C ILE A 81 39.56 -11.32 15.47
N ASP A 82 40.40 -11.39 16.51
CA ASP A 82 40.99 -12.64 16.95
C ASP A 82 39.94 -13.74 17.16
N ALA A 83 40.13 -14.88 16.51
CA ALA A 83 39.25 -16.05 16.65
C ALA A 83 39.08 -16.51 18.11
N ALA A 84 40.06 -16.23 18.98
CA ALA A 84 39.99 -16.50 20.41
C ALA A 84 38.86 -15.71 21.10
N VAL A 85 38.63 -14.45 20.71
CA VAL A 85 37.57 -13.59 21.25
C VAL A 85 36.21 -14.11 20.80
N VAL A 86 36.08 -14.49 19.52
CA VAL A 86 34.86 -15.08 18.97
C VAL A 86 34.49 -16.37 19.72
N ASN A 87 35.48 -17.26 19.96
CA ASN A 87 35.26 -18.48 20.73
C ASN A 87 34.80 -18.22 22.17
N GLU A 88 35.32 -17.17 22.81
CA GLU A 88 34.84 -16.77 24.14
C GLU A 88 33.42 -16.19 24.11
N LEU A 89 33.07 -15.42 23.08
CA LEU A 89 31.69 -14.96 22.92
C LEU A 89 30.71 -16.12 22.71
N TYR A 90 31.11 -17.18 21.98
CA TYR A 90 30.34 -18.42 21.89
C TYR A 90 30.25 -19.17 23.23
N SER A 91 31.31 -19.14 24.06
CA SER A 91 31.29 -19.73 25.41
C SER A 91 30.26 -19.04 26.32
N LEU A 92 30.16 -17.71 26.21
CA LEU A 92 29.22 -16.86 26.93
C LEU A 92 27.74 -17.01 26.49
N LEU A 93 27.45 -17.75 25.43
CA LEU A 93 26.06 -18.13 25.11
C LEU A 93 25.44 -19.04 26.18
N ARG A 94 26.27 -19.68 27.02
CA ARG A 94 25.83 -20.50 28.15
C ARG A 94 25.96 -19.78 29.49
N ASP A 95 26.14 -18.45 29.48
CA ASP A 95 26.28 -17.65 30.71
C ASP A 95 25.03 -17.77 31.60
N PRO A 96 25.16 -17.88 32.94
CA PRO A 96 24.00 -17.93 33.83
C PRO A 96 23.09 -16.71 33.70
N ASP A 97 23.63 -15.53 33.36
CA ASP A 97 22.85 -14.31 33.20
C ASP A 97 22.23 -14.20 31.80
N PRO A 98 20.89 -14.15 31.66
CA PRO A 98 20.23 -14.12 30.34
C PRO A 98 20.55 -12.84 29.57
N VAL A 99 20.82 -11.72 30.25
CA VAL A 99 21.16 -10.46 29.59
C VAL A 99 22.56 -10.51 28.98
N VAL A 100 23.52 -11.17 29.63
CA VAL A 100 24.84 -11.46 29.02
C VAL A 100 24.64 -12.30 27.76
N MET A 101 23.92 -13.41 27.86
CA MET A 101 23.64 -14.31 26.72
C MET A 101 23.03 -13.57 25.52
N VAL A 102 21.98 -12.77 25.73
CA VAL A 102 21.34 -11.99 24.65
C VAL A 102 22.30 -10.94 24.08
N ASN A 103 23.08 -10.24 24.92
CA ASN A 103 24.07 -9.29 24.43
C ASN A 103 25.19 -9.99 23.64
N CYS A 104 25.58 -11.20 24.02
CA CYS A 104 26.56 -12.01 23.29
C CYS A 104 26.04 -12.37 21.91
N LEU A 105 24.77 -12.80 21.81
CA LEU A 105 24.12 -13.04 20.53
C LEU A 105 24.14 -11.78 19.64
N ARG A 106 23.78 -10.61 20.19
CA ARG A 106 23.84 -9.34 19.45
C ARG A 106 25.25 -8.98 19.00
N ALA A 107 26.24 -9.22 19.87
CA ALA A 107 27.63 -8.94 19.56
C ALA A 107 28.16 -9.85 18.45
N LEU A 108 27.93 -11.16 18.56
CA LEU A 108 28.29 -12.14 17.54
C LEU A 108 27.59 -11.83 16.20
N GLU A 109 26.33 -11.42 16.23
CA GLU A 109 25.58 -11.07 15.02
C GLU A 109 26.15 -9.85 14.28
N GLU A 110 26.63 -8.84 15.01
CA GLU A 110 27.27 -7.66 14.42
C GLU A 110 28.72 -7.95 13.98
N ILE A 111 29.45 -8.77 14.74
CA ILE A 111 30.84 -9.16 14.44
C ILE A 111 30.89 -10.05 13.20
N LEU A 112 30.07 -11.10 13.16
CA LEU A 112 30.08 -12.09 12.07
C LEU A 112 29.17 -11.67 10.91
N LYS A 113 28.80 -10.39 10.81
CA LYS A 113 27.85 -9.90 9.82
C LYS A 113 28.31 -10.17 8.39
N GLU A 114 29.61 -10.10 8.11
CA GLU A 114 30.19 -10.40 6.80
C GLU A 114 30.15 -11.90 6.47
N GLU A 115 30.20 -12.76 7.48
CA GLU A 115 30.14 -14.23 7.36
C GLU A 115 28.69 -14.76 7.31
N GLY A 116 27.68 -13.89 7.42
CA GLY A 116 26.27 -14.27 7.45
C GLY A 116 25.64 -14.35 8.84
N GLY A 117 26.35 -13.88 9.88
CA GLY A 117 25.90 -13.76 11.26
C GLY A 117 26.24 -14.97 12.14
N VAL A 118 25.54 -15.10 13.28
CA VAL A 118 25.85 -16.16 14.26
C VAL A 118 25.52 -17.54 13.71
N ALA A 119 26.49 -18.45 13.74
CA ALA A 119 26.27 -19.85 13.39
C ALA A 119 25.56 -20.58 14.53
N ILE A 120 24.29 -20.95 14.33
CA ILE A 120 23.49 -21.68 15.31
C ILE A 120 23.49 -23.17 15.00
N ASN A 121 24.02 -23.95 15.93
CA ASN A 121 23.91 -25.41 15.93
C ASN A 121 22.71 -25.86 16.76
N LYS A 122 22.22 -27.09 16.53
CA LYS A 122 21.17 -27.75 17.33
C LYS A 122 21.26 -27.54 18.85
N PRO A 123 22.41 -27.80 19.53
CA PRO A 123 22.50 -27.61 20.97
C PRO A 123 22.36 -26.14 21.40
N ILE A 124 22.78 -25.19 20.56
CA ILE A 124 22.63 -23.76 20.83
C ILE A 124 21.15 -23.39 20.67
N ALA A 125 20.49 -23.83 19.59
CA ALA A 125 19.07 -23.57 19.37
C ALA A 125 18.20 -24.07 20.54
N HIS A 126 18.36 -25.33 20.96
CA HIS A 126 17.62 -25.87 22.11
C HIS A 126 17.96 -25.16 23.42
N HIS A 127 19.23 -24.77 23.64
CA HIS A 127 19.60 -24.02 24.84
C HIS A 127 18.89 -22.66 24.91
N LEU A 128 18.88 -21.92 23.79
CA LEU A 128 18.24 -20.61 23.69
C LEU A 128 16.72 -20.71 23.86
N LEU A 129 16.07 -21.71 23.24
CA LEU A 129 14.63 -21.94 23.36
C LEU A 129 14.21 -22.29 24.79
N ASN A 130 14.94 -23.19 25.46
CA ASN A 130 14.63 -23.57 26.84
C ASN A 130 14.76 -22.41 27.83
N ARG A 131 15.67 -21.48 27.56
CA ARG A 131 15.90 -20.29 28.40
C ARG A 131 15.13 -19.05 27.96
N LEU A 132 14.31 -19.15 26.92
CA LEU A 132 13.57 -18.01 26.37
C LEU A 132 12.71 -17.32 27.44
N LYS A 133 12.12 -18.09 28.36
CA LYS A 133 11.28 -17.56 29.47
C LYS A 133 12.06 -16.74 30.51
N GLU A 134 13.37 -16.96 30.62
CA GLU A 134 14.25 -16.22 31.55
C GLU A 134 14.68 -14.87 30.97
N CYS A 135 14.59 -14.71 29.65
CA CYS A 135 14.93 -13.47 28.96
C CYS A 135 13.82 -12.42 29.13
N ASP A 136 14.21 -11.15 29.07
CA ASP A 136 13.27 -10.04 28.98
C ASP A 136 12.57 -10.01 27.61
N VAL A 137 11.50 -9.20 27.50
CA VAL A 137 10.69 -9.08 26.27
C VAL A 137 11.56 -8.79 25.04
N TRP A 138 12.57 -7.91 25.16
CA TRP A 138 13.46 -7.55 24.06
C TRP A 138 14.47 -8.64 23.74
N GLY A 139 14.99 -9.33 24.76
CA GLY A 139 15.86 -10.48 24.58
C GLY A 139 15.15 -11.66 23.91
N GLN A 140 13.89 -11.91 24.28
CA GLN A 140 13.07 -12.93 23.61
C GLN A 140 12.92 -12.65 22.12
N CYS A 141 12.55 -11.42 21.75
CA CYS A 141 12.43 -11.03 20.33
C CYS A 141 13.74 -11.21 19.56
N GLU A 142 14.88 -10.86 20.17
CA GLU A 142 16.19 -11.01 19.54
C GLU A 142 16.53 -12.47 19.29
N VAL A 143 16.39 -13.31 20.32
CA VAL A 143 16.65 -14.75 20.24
C VAL A 143 15.79 -15.38 19.14
N LEU A 144 14.48 -15.08 19.13
CA LEU A 144 13.54 -15.59 18.12
C LEU A 144 13.94 -15.17 16.69
N LYS A 145 14.37 -13.91 16.51
CA LYS A 145 14.81 -13.40 15.20
C LYS A 145 16.06 -14.10 14.68
N ILE A 146 17.04 -14.37 15.55
CA ILE A 146 18.26 -15.07 15.14
C ILE A 146 17.93 -16.54 14.81
N LEU A 147 16.99 -17.15 15.57
CA LEU A 147 16.51 -18.51 15.31
C LEU A 147 15.77 -18.67 13.97
N GLU A 148 15.28 -17.61 13.33
CA GLU A 148 14.66 -17.70 11.99
C GLU A 148 15.62 -18.23 10.91
N ARG A 149 16.94 -18.10 11.14
CA ARG A 149 17.96 -18.66 10.23
C ARG A 149 18.22 -20.14 10.46
N TYR A 150 17.86 -20.67 11.63
CA TYR A 150 18.07 -22.06 11.96
C TYR A 150 17.05 -22.95 11.22
N ARG A 151 17.55 -23.99 10.53
CA ARG A 151 16.70 -24.97 9.86
C ARG A 151 16.86 -26.34 10.52
N PRO A 152 15.78 -26.94 11.06
CA PRO A 152 15.84 -28.26 11.66
C PRO A 152 16.15 -29.32 10.60
N GLN A 153 16.90 -30.35 10.98
CA GLN A 153 17.31 -31.43 10.08
C GLN A 153 16.34 -32.62 10.07
N SER A 154 15.56 -32.80 11.14
CA SER A 154 14.58 -33.87 11.30
C SER A 154 13.18 -33.30 11.61
N GLU A 155 12.14 -34.02 11.21
CA GLU A 155 10.75 -33.69 11.56
C GLU A 155 10.51 -33.76 13.07
N ASP A 156 11.11 -34.72 13.78
CA ASP A 156 10.98 -34.84 15.23
C ASP A 156 11.51 -33.58 15.94
N GLU A 157 12.68 -33.10 15.48
CA GLU A 157 13.29 -31.88 16.01
C GLU A 157 12.45 -30.64 15.72
N LEU A 158 11.84 -30.58 14.53
CA LEU A 158 10.90 -29.52 14.21
C LEU A 158 9.73 -29.52 15.20
N PHE A 159 9.09 -30.67 15.46
CA PHE A 159 7.97 -30.75 16.41
C PHE A 159 8.38 -30.44 17.85
N ASP A 160 9.58 -30.83 18.27
CA ASP A 160 10.14 -30.46 19.58
C ASP A 160 10.28 -28.92 19.70
N ILE A 161 10.83 -28.27 18.67
CA ILE A 161 10.99 -26.81 18.63
C ILE A 161 9.62 -26.12 18.64
N LEU A 162 8.67 -26.59 17.83
CA LEU A 162 7.32 -26.00 17.79
C LEU A 162 6.61 -26.10 19.16
N SER A 163 6.77 -27.23 19.85
CA SER A 163 6.23 -27.44 21.20
C SER A 163 6.83 -26.48 22.24
N LEU A 164 8.12 -26.12 22.08
CA LEU A 164 8.77 -25.12 22.94
C LEU A 164 8.31 -23.68 22.64
N LEU A 165 7.91 -23.39 21.40
CA LEU A 165 7.40 -22.08 20.94
C LEU A 165 5.91 -21.87 21.26
N ASP A 166 5.13 -22.93 21.45
CA ASP A 166 3.68 -22.83 21.72
C ASP A 166 3.33 -21.89 22.90
N PRO A 167 4.02 -21.92 24.06
CA PRO A 167 3.76 -20.98 25.13
C PRO A 167 4.07 -19.52 24.76
N SER A 168 5.05 -19.25 23.90
CA SER A 168 5.41 -17.88 23.51
C SER A 168 4.50 -17.32 22.42
N LEU A 169 3.81 -18.17 21.65
CA LEU A 169 2.72 -17.75 20.74
C LEU A 169 1.55 -17.11 21.50
N LEU A 170 1.26 -17.61 22.70
CA LEU A 170 0.19 -17.09 23.56
C LEU A 170 0.66 -15.97 24.50
N SER A 171 1.86 -15.42 24.28
CA SER A 171 2.41 -14.39 25.15
C SER A 171 1.53 -13.12 25.15
N PRO A 172 1.39 -12.46 26.32
CA PRO A 172 0.62 -11.22 26.43
C PRO A 172 1.32 -10.02 25.78
N HIS A 173 2.62 -10.15 25.45
CA HIS A 173 3.43 -9.11 24.85
C HIS A 173 3.40 -9.27 23.31
N PRO A 174 2.76 -8.35 22.57
CA PRO A 174 2.60 -8.50 21.12
C PRO A 174 3.91 -8.65 20.33
N PRO A 175 5.03 -8.01 20.69
CA PRO A 175 6.31 -8.20 19.98
C PRO A 175 6.83 -9.64 20.05
N VAL A 176 6.73 -10.28 21.23
CA VAL A 176 7.19 -11.67 21.43
C VAL A 176 6.29 -12.63 20.67
N MET A 177 4.97 -12.44 20.77
CA MET A 177 4.02 -13.22 19.98
C MET A 177 4.28 -13.08 18.48
N ALA A 178 4.50 -11.86 17.99
CA ALA A 178 4.72 -11.62 16.55
C ALA A 178 6.04 -12.23 16.05
N ALA A 179 7.12 -12.11 16.83
CA ALA A 179 8.40 -12.76 16.53
C ALA A 179 8.28 -14.29 16.57
N THR A 180 7.55 -14.83 17.56
CA THR A 180 7.29 -16.27 17.66
C THR A 180 6.48 -16.76 16.47
N LEU A 181 5.44 -16.02 16.07
CA LEU A 181 4.61 -16.39 14.93
C LEU A 181 5.43 -16.35 13.62
N SER A 182 6.26 -15.33 13.41
CA SER A 182 7.15 -15.25 12.25
C SER A 182 8.09 -16.46 12.16
N LEU A 183 8.71 -16.84 13.28
CA LEU A 183 9.52 -18.05 13.38
C LEU A 183 8.69 -19.32 13.13
N PHE A 184 7.52 -19.44 13.75
CA PHE A 184 6.65 -20.60 13.59
C PHE A 184 6.22 -20.79 12.14
N LEU A 185 5.83 -19.70 11.45
CA LEU A 185 5.41 -19.72 10.05
C LEU A 185 6.58 -20.03 9.11
N SER A 186 7.78 -19.53 9.39
CA SER A 186 8.97 -19.82 8.58
C SER A 186 9.37 -21.31 8.67
N LEU A 187 9.33 -21.87 9.88
CA LEU A 187 9.56 -23.30 10.13
C LEU A 187 8.47 -24.19 9.51
N CYS A 188 7.21 -23.76 9.55
CA CYS A 188 6.06 -24.52 9.03
C CYS A 188 5.75 -24.27 7.54
N SER A 189 6.68 -23.71 6.76
CA SER A 189 6.46 -23.41 5.33
C SER A 189 6.06 -24.64 4.48
N GLY A 190 6.45 -25.84 4.91
CA GLY A 190 6.06 -27.12 4.31
C GLY A 190 4.83 -27.80 4.93
N LEU A 191 4.25 -27.26 6.00
CA LEU A 191 3.14 -27.87 6.77
C LEU A 191 1.98 -26.87 6.92
N PRO A 192 1.04 -26.79 5.95
CA PRO A 192 -0.03 -25.81 5.96
C PRO A 192 -1.01 -25.99 7.13
N ALA A 193 -1.26 -27.22 7.59
CA ALA A 193 -2.14 -27.46 8.73
C ALA A 193 -1.58 -26.87 10.04
N ALA A 194 -0.27 -26.98 10.25
CA ALA A 194 0.39 -26.44 11.43
C ALA A 194 0.38 -24.91 11.44
N SER A 195 0.63 -24.27 10.29
CA SER A 195 0.57 -22.81 10.19
C SER A 195 -0.82 -22.25 10.46
N LEU A 196 -1.88 -22.86 9.90
CA LEU A 196 -3.26 -22.45 10.19
C LEU A 196 -3.60 -22.59 11.68
N SER A 197 -3.21 -23.70 12.32
CA SER A 197 -3.45 -23.91 13.75
C SER A 197 -2.74 -22.86 14.64
N ALA A 198 -1.56 -22.37 14.23
CA ALA A 198 -0.87 -21.30 14.94
C ALA A 198 -1.58 -19.95 14.79
N LEU A 199 -2.13 -19.65 13.60
CA LEU A 199 -2.92 -18.45 13.38
C LEU A 199 -4.18 -18.43 14.26
N GLU A 200 -4.83 -19.58 14.44
CA GLU A 200 -5.98 -19.70 15.33
C GLU A 200 -5.65 -19.39 16.79
N ARG A 201 -4.48 -19.83 17.28
CA ARG A 201 -4.02 -19.57 18.65
C ARG A 201 -3.70 -18.09 18.88
N VAL A 202 -3.10 -17.43 17.89
CA VAL A 202 -2.67 -16.02 17.96
C VAL A 202 -3.84 -15.02 18.01
N ARG A 203 -5.06 -15.46 17.66
CA ARG A 203 -6.30 -14.67 17.78
C ARG A 203 -6.44 -13.97 19.14
N GLY A 204 -6.24 -14.71 20.24
CA GLY A 204 -6.41 -14.18 21.60
C GLY A 204 -5.47 -13.01 21.89
N PRO A 205 -4.15 -13.21 21.78
CA PRO A 205 -3.15 -12.15 21.96
C PRO A 205 -3.34 -10.93 21.05
N LEU A 206 -3.69 -11.13 19.76
CA LEU A 206 -3.94 -10.00 18.85
C LEU A 206 -5.17 -9.18 19.24
N LEU A 207 -6.25 -9.84 19.65
CA LEU A 207 -7.44 -9.14 20.13
C LEU A 207 -7.15 -8.36 21.43
N ALA A 208 -6.29 -8.89 22.30
CA ALA A 208 -5.81 -8.15 23.47
C ALA A 208 -4.96 -6.93 23.08
N ALA A 209 -4.12 -7.06 22.05
CA ALA A 209 -3.31 -5.95 21.52
C ALA A 209 -4.17 -4.83 20.92
N CYS A 210 -5.28 -5.15 20.26
CA CYS A 210 -6.26 -4.15 19.81
C CYS A 210 -6.90 -3.37 20.97
N GLY A 211 -7.06 -4.01 22.14
CA GLY A 211 -7.56 -3.37 23.36
C GLY A 211 -6.50 -2.57 24.13
N SER A 212 -5.25 -2.55 23.67
CA SER A 212 -4.15 -1.86 24.38
C SER A 212 -4.40 -0.35 24.49
N ALA A 213 -3.88 0.26 25.56
CA ALA A 213 -3.97 1.70 25.79
C ALA A 213 -3.16 2.52 24.78
N SER A 214 -2.04 1.98 24.28
CA SER A 214 -1.21 2.63 23.27
C SER A 214 -1.88 2.56 21.89
N ARG A 215 -2.05 3.73 21.27
CA ARG A 215 -2.73 3.88 19.97
C ARG A 215 -1.96 3.20 18.84
N GLU A 216 -0.63 3.30 18.91
CA GLU A 216 0.31 2.74 17.95
C GLU A 216 0.22 1.21 17.94
N MET A 217 0.18 0.59 19.12
CA MET A 217 0.02 -0.87 19.25
C MET A 217 -1.34 -1.35 18.76
N ARG A 218 -2.40 -0.57 18.99
CA ARG A 218 -3.72 -0.88 18.45
C ARG A 218 -3.70 -0.84 16.93
N PHE A 219 -3.12 0.21 16.34
CA PHE A 219 -3.02 0.34 14.90
C PHE A 219 -2.20 -0.78 14.27
N THR A 220 -1.03 -1.11 14.84
CA THR A 220 -0.22 -2.22 14.34
C THR A 220 -1.00 -3.53 14.44
N ALA A 221 -1.64 -3.82 15.57
CA ALA A 221 -2.45 -5.02 15.72
C ALA A 221 -3.56 -5.13 14.66
N LEU A 222 -4.26 -4.04 14.34
CA LEU A 222 -5.28 -4.02 13.30
C LEU A 222 -4.70 -4.36 11.91
N CYS A 223 -3.52 -3.82 11.58
CA CYS A 223 -2.84 -4.15 10.31
C CYS A 223 -2.43 -5.62 10.23
N HIS A 224 -1.92 -6.20 11.32
CA HIS A 224 -1.57 -7.62 11.36
C HIS A 224 -2.82 -8.51 11.29
N ILE A 225 -3.93 -8.11 11.93
CA ILE A 225 -5.20 -8.83 11.80
C ILE A 225 -5.69 -8.83 10.35
N GLN A 226 -5.64 -7.69 9.65
CA GLN A 226 -6.04 -7.65 8.24
C GLN A 226 -5.18 -8.61 7.39
N LEU A 227 -3.89 -8.70 7.69
CA LEU A 227 -3.00 -9.64 7.01
C LEU A 227 -3.41 -11.10 7.27
N LEU A 228 -3.79 -11.44 8.50
CA LEU A 228 -4.26 -12.78 8.83
C LEU A 228 -5.57 -13.15 8.11
N LEU A 229 -6.50 -12.19 8.00
CA LEU A 229 -7.79 -12.40 7.34
C LEU A 229 -7.64 -12.76 5.85
N ARG A 230 -6.54 -12.38 5.19
CA ARG A 230 -6.25 -12.82 3.81
C ARG A 230 -6.13 -14.33 3.68
N SER A 231 -5.63 -15.00 4.72
CA SER A 231 -5.45 -16.45 4.73
C SER A 231 -6.63 -17.18 5.40
N LEU A 232 -7.27 -16.53 6.38
CA LEU A 232 -8.35 -17.10 7.20
C LEU A 232 -9.46 -16.04 7.43
N PRO A 233 -10.35 -15.80 6.45
CA PRO A 233 -11.36 -14.73 6.51
C PRO A 233 -12.36 -14.92 7.67
N GLY A 234 -12.57 -16.14 8.15
CA GLY A 234 -13.48 -16.43 9.27
C GLY A 234 -12.90 -16.24 10.67
N LEU A 235 -11.59 -15.99 10.81
CA LEU A 235 -10.90 -16.13 12.11
C LEU A 235 -11.44 -15.17 13.19
N MET A 236 -11.80 -13.95 12.80
CA MET A 236 -12.30 -12.90 13.71
C MET A 236 -13.84 -12.77 13.70
N GLY A 237 -14.56 -13.59 12.95
CA GLY A 237 -16.00 -13.42 12.70
C GLY A 237 -16.84 -13.29 13.97
N ALA A 238 -16.56 -14.10 15.00
CA ALA A 238 -17.29 -14.06 16.28
C ALA A 238 -17.02 -12.81 17.14
N HIS A 239 -15.95 -12.06 16.86
CA HIS A 239 -15.49 -10.93 17.65
C HIS A 239 -15.65 -9.57 16.95
N TYR A 240 -16.43 -9.51 15.86
CA TYR A 240 -16.63 -8.30 15.04
C TYR A 240 -16.99 -7.04 15.88
N LYS A 241 -17.78 -7.21 16.95
CA LYS A 241 -18.19 -6.12 17.86
C LYS A 241 -17.02 -5.38 18.52
N ARG A 242 -15.85 -6.02 18.67
CA ARG A 242 -14.65 -5.38 19.23
C ARG A 242 -14.02 -4.36 18.28
N PHE A 243 -14.35 -4.42 16.99
CA PHE A 243 -13.85 -3.50 15.97
C PHE A 243 -14.76 -2.30 15.76
N PHE A 244 -15.79 -2.10 16.58
CA PHE A 244 -16.54 -0.84 16.58
C PHE A 244 -15.65 0.32 17.04
N CYS A 245 -15.90 1.49 16.44
CA CYS A 245 -15.12 2.69 16.63
C CYS A 245 -15.54 3.39 17.92
N GLY A 246 -14.58 3.69 18.79
CA GLY A 246 -14.80 4.54 19.95
C GLY A 246 -14.78 6.02 19.58
N TYR A 247 -15.54 6.85 20.29
CA TYR A 247 -15.59 8.29 20.04
C TYR A 247 -14.20 8.97 20.16
N ALA A 248 -13.41 8.58 21.17
CA ALA A 248 -12.08 9.15 21.44
C ALA A 248 -10.95 8.61 20.53
N GLU A 249 -11.27 7.75 19.55
CA GLU A 249 -10.26 7.16 18.67
C GLU A 249 -9.89 8.10 17.51
N PRO A 250 -8.61 8.18 17.13
CA PRO A 250 -8.19 8.90 15.93
C PRO A 250 -8.79 8.35 14.63
N ALA A 251 -8.96 9.22 13.63
CA ALA A 251 -9.53 8.87 12.32
C ALA A 251 -8.81 7.70 11.63
N TYR A 252 -7.48 7.64 11.67
CA TYR A 252 -6.71 6.55 11.04
C TYR A 252 -7.01 5.16 11.65
N ILE A 253 -7.33 5.09 12.96
CA ILE A 253 -7.75 3.84 13.61
C ILE A 253 -9.18 3.49 13.19
N LYS A 254 -10.08 4.49 13.18
CA LYS A 254 -11.47 4.30 12.76
C LYS A 254 -11.55 3.79 11.32
N GLN A 255 -10.82 4.40 10.40
CA GLN A 255 -10.75 3.99 9.00
C GLN A 255 -10.27 2.54 8.87
N ARG A 256 -9.22 2.15 9.61
CA ARG A 256 -8.70 0.78 9.58
C ARG A 256 -9.70 -0.24 10.13
N LYS A 257 -10.40 0.11 11.21
CA LYS A 257 -11.49 -0.70 11.76
C LYS A 257 -12.64 -0.88 10.77
N MET A 258 -13.03 0.18 10.05
CA MET A 258 -14.06 0.09 9.01
C MET A 258 -13.66 -0.85 7.87
N GLN A 259 -12.41 -0.77 7.41
CA GLN A 259 -11.88 -1.71 6.40
C GLN A 259 -11.96 -3.16 6.88
N LEU A 260 -11.58 -3.43 8.13
CA LEU A 260 -11.71 -4.76 8.73
C LEU A 260 -13.17 -5.21 8.86
N LEU A 261 -14.09 -4.31 9.24
CA LEU A 261 -15.51 -4.64 9.36
C LEU A 261 -16.08 -5.13 8.02
N VAL A 262 -15.69 -4.53 6.90
CA VAL A 262 -16.09 -4.95 5.54
C VAL A 262 -15.67 -6.40 5.26
N GLU A 263 -14.46 -6.79 5.65
CA GLU A 263 -13.94 -8.15 5.46
C GLU A 263 -14.62 -9.19 6.37
N LEU A 264 -15.23 -8.75 7.47
CA LEU A 264 -15.86 -9.63 8.47
C LEU A 264 -17.39 -9.75 8.33
N VAL A 265 -18.00 -9.12 7.32
CA VAL A 265 -19.45 -9.15 7.13
C VAL A 265 -19.93 -10.53 6.67
N ASN A 266 -20.91 -11.07 7.38
CA ASN A 266 -21.64 -12.31 7.12
C ASN A 266 -23.15 -12.07 7.22
N ASP A 267 -23.96 -13.03 6.77
CA ASP A 267 -25.43 -12.91 6.77
C ASP A 267 -26.03 -12.64 8.15
N GLU A 268 -25.37 -13.12 9.21
CA GLU A 268 -25.83 -12.95 10.60
C GLU A 268 -25.52 -11.56 11.18
N ASN A 269 -24.42 -10.93 10.77
CA ASN A 269 -23.93 -9.70 11.40
C ASN A 269 -24.19 -8.43 10.59
N VAL A 270 -24.54 -8.56 9.30
CA VAL A 270 -24.68 -7.45 8.35
C VAL A 270 -25.61 -6.34 8.86
N ALA A 271 -26.74 -6.69 9.48
CA ALA A 271 -27.69 -5.69 9.99
C ALA A 271 -27.04 -4.77 11.05
N LEU A 272 -26.40 -5.36 12.06
CA LEU A 272 -25.76 -4.63 13.14
C LEU A 272 -24.54 -3.82 12.65
N VAL A 273 -23.78 -4.35 11.70
CA VAL A 273 -22.63 -3.64 11.12
C VAL A 273 -23.10 -2.43 10.32
N LEU A 274 -24.14 -2.58 9.49
CA LEU A 274 -24.69 -1.47 8.71
C LEU A 274 -25.32 -0.38 9.58
N ASP A 275 -26.03 -0.76 10.65
CA ASP A 275 -26.60 0.20 11.61
C ASP A 275 -25.51 1.02 12.30
N GLU A 276 -24.40 0.38 12.69
CA GLU A 276 -23.26 1.05 13.30
C GLU A 276 -22.51 1.96 12.30
N LEU A 277 -22.25 1.47 11.07
CA LEU A 277 -21.63 2.27 10.01
C LEU A 277 -22.47 3.49 9.62
N LYS A 278 -23.81 3.36 9.64
CA LYS A 278 -24.72 4.49 9.42
C LYS A 278 -24.50 5.60 10.44
N GLY A 279 -24.26 5.25 11.71
CA GLY A 279 -23.92 6.23 12.75
C GLY A 279 -22.58 6.95 12.49
N TYR A 280 -21.63 6.28 11.85
CA TYR A 280 -20.32 6.87 11.51
C TYR A 280 -20.36 7.78 10.28
N CYS A 281 -21.38 7.68 9.43
CA CYS A 281 -21.54 8.52 8.24
C CYS A 281 -21.77 10.00 8.59
N THR A 282 -22.20 10.30 9.83
CA THR A 282 -22.44 11.67 10.32
C THR A 282 -21.43 12.07 11.41
N ASP A 283 -20.25 11.45 11.45
CA ASP A 283 -19.17 11.85 12.36
C ASP A 283 -18.67 13.28 12.03
N VAL A 284 -18.12 13.97 13.03
CA VAL A 284 -17.56 15.32 12.89
C VAL A 284 -16.36 15.34 11.94
N ASN A 285 -15.62 14.22 11.88
CA ASN A 285 -14.49 14.07 10.97
C ASN A 285 -14.96 13.58 9.59
N THR A 286 -14.75 14.40 8.56
CA THR A 286 -15.14 14.15 7.16
C THR A 286 -14.49 12.89 6.59
N ASP A 287 -13.23 12.61 6.90
CA ASP A 287 -12.51 11.45 6.39
C ASP A 287 -13.09 10.15 6.97
N THR A 288 -13.51 10.20 8.23
CA THR A 288 -14.18 9.07 8.92
C THR A 288 -15.57 8.83 8.32
N ALA A 289 -16.33 9.90 8.07
CA ALA A 289 -17.62 9.81 7.39
C ALA A 289 -17.48 9.23 5.97
N GLN A 290 -16.53 9.72 5.18
CA GLN A 290 -16.26 9.22 3.83
C GLN A 290 -15.80 7.76 3.83
N ALA A 291 -14.97 7.36 4.79
CA ALA A 291 -14.55 5.97 4.96
C ALA A 291 -15.73 5.05 5.33
N ALA A 292 -16.66 5.51 6.17
CA ALA A 292 -17.87 4.76 6.52
C ALA A 292 -18.79 4.58 5.31
N ILE A 293 -19.01 5.64 4.53
CA ILE A 293 -19.80 5.60 3.29
C ILE A 293 -19.15 4.64 2.27
N SER A 294 -17.83 4.71 2.11
CA SER A 294 -17.06 3.79 1.26
C SER A 294 -17.16 2.34 1.72
N ALA A 295 -17.15 2.10 3.04
CA ALA A 295 -17.33 0.77 3.61
C ALA A 295 -18.73 0.20 3.31
N ILE A 296 -19.78 1.01 3.44
CA ILE A 296 -21.16 0.63 3.07
C ILE A 296 -21.24 0.25 1.58
N GLY A 297 -20.60 1.05 0.71
CA GLY A 297 -20.51 0.75 -0.73
C GLY A 297 -19.86 -0.60 -1.01
N ARG A 298 -18.76 -0.93 -0.32
CA ARG A 298 -18.09 -2.23 -0.45
C ARG A 298 -18.95 -3.40 0.02
N ILE A 299 -19.72 -3.23 1.10
CA ILE A 299 -20.69 -4.24 1.59
C ILE A 299 -21.85 -4.40 0.60
N GLY A 300 -22.24 -3.32 -0.07
CA GLY A 300 -23.31 -3.29 -1.07
C GLY A 300 -23.11 -4.26 -2.25
N ARG A 301 -21.87 -4.72 -2.49
CA ARG A 301 -21.59 -5.76 -3.49
C ARG A 301 -22.32 -7.07 -3.20
N SER A 302 -22.43 -7.43 -1.91
CA SER A 302 -23.11 -8.66 -1.47
C SER A 302 -24.53 -8.37 -0.99
N TYR A 303 -24.77 -7.20 -0.40
CA TYR A 303 -26.06 -6.81 0.21
C TYR A 303 -26.54 -5.45 -0.33
N SER A 304 -26.91 -5.41 -1.62
CA SER A 304 -27.23 -4.16 -2.33
C SER A 304 -28.36 -3.36 -1.70
N ASP A 305 -29.49 -4.00 -1.40
CA ASP A 305 -30.76 -3.30 -1.16
C ASP A 305 -30.70 -2.45 0.12
N ARG A 306 -30.23 -3.05 1.23
CA ARG A 306 -30.07 -2.32 2.51
C ARG A 306 -29.02 -1.22 2.43
N CYS A 307 -27.92 -1.46 1.72
CA CYS A 307 -26.89 -0.43 1.54
C CYS A 307 -27.44 0.77 0.74
N LEU A 308 -28.22 0.52 -0.32
CA LEU A 308 -28.86 1.58 -1.09
C LEU A 308 -29.87 2.37 -0.26
N GLU A 309 -30.69 1.71 0.56
CA GLU A 309 -31.62 2.41 1.48
C GLU A 309 -30.87 3.36 2.42
N ILE A 310 -29.72 2.95 2.95
CA ILE A 310 -28.89 3.81 3.80
C ILE A 310 -28.29 4.97 2.99
N LEU A 311 -27.68 4.68 1.83
CA LEU A 311 -27.03 5.68 0.98
C LEU A 311 -28.03 6.74 0.48
N THR A 312 -29.21 6.31 0.01
CA THR A 312 -30.28 7.22 -0.41
C THR A 312 -30.81 8.06 0.75
N GLY A 313 -30.95 7.48 1.95
CA GLY A 313 -31.29 8.24 3.16
C GLY A 313 -30.24 9.31 3.54
N LEU A 314 -28.95 9.05 3.31
CA LEU A 314 -27.86 10.00 3.56
C LEU A 314 -27.89 11.18 2.59
N LEU A 315 -28.29 10.99 1.33
CA LEU A 315 -28.47 12.08 0.36
C LEU A 315 -29.53 13.10 0.84
N GLY A 316 -30.55 12.64 1.57
CA GLY A 316 -31.57 13.50 2.17
C GLY A 316 -31.03 14.53 3.18
N LEU A 317 -29.83 14.33 3.74
CA LEU A 317 -29.21 15.27 4.68
C LEU A 317 -28.71 16.56 4.01
N LYS A 318 -28.52 16.56 2.69
CA LYS A 318 -28.04 17.70 1.88
C LYS A 318 -26.73 18.33 2.40
N GLN A 319 -25.84 17.53 2.98
CA GLN A 319 -24.51 17.99 3.39
C GLN A 319 -23.49 17.71 2.28
N GLU A 320 -22.78 18.74 1.82
CA GLU A 320 -21.87 18.68 0.66
C GLU A 320 -20.89 17.49 0.67
N HIS A 321 -20.15 17.31 1.78
CA HIS A 321 -19.15 16.25 1.90
C HIS A 321 -19.77 14.84 1.91
N ILE A 322 -20.95 14.68 2.51
CA ILE A 322 -21.69 13.42 2.53
C ILE A 322 -22.24 13.13 1.14
N THR A 323 -22.92 14.10 0.49
CA THR A 323 -23.47 13.91 -0.85
C THR A 323 -22.37 13.54 -1.84
N SER A 324 -21.23 14.23 -1.82
CA SER A 324 -20.09 13.91 -2.70
C SER A 324 -19.62 12.46 -2.50
N ALA A 325 -19.41 12.03 -1.26
CA ALA A 325 -18.98 10.66 -0.94
C ALA A 325 -20.04 9.61 -1.33
N VAL A 326 -21.33 9.89 -1.11
CA VAL A 326 -22.41 8.97 -1.49
C VAL A 326 -22.50 8.84 -3.00
N VAL A 327 -22.43 9.93 -3.77
CA VAL A 327 -22.48 9.88 -5.24
C VAL A 327 -21.31 9.08 -5.81
N GLN A 328 -20.10 9.24 -5.25
CA GLN A 328 -18.92 8.45 -5.62
C GLN A 328 -19.13 6.95 -5.34
N THR A 329 -19.64 6.60 -4.16
CA THR A 329 -19.88 5.19 -3.81
C THR A 329 -21.02 4.56 -4.59
N VAL A 330 -22.07 5.32 -4.91
CA VAL A 330 -23.18 4.88 -5.75
C VAL A 330 -22.71 4.61 -7.17
N ARG A 331 -21.85 5.47 -7.74
CA ARG A 331 -21.19 5.23 -9.04
C ARG A 331 -20.50 3.87 -9.06
N ASP A 332 -19.68 3.61 -8.04
CA ASP A 332 -18.88 2.38 -7.96
C ASP A 332 -19.77 1.15 -7.72
N LEU A 333 -20.83 1.27 -6.91
CA LEU A 333 -21.77 0.20 -6.61
C LEU A 333 -22.59 -0.21 -7.83
N VAL A 334 -23.12 0.76 -8.58
CA VAL A 334 -23.95 0.51 -9.76
C VAL A 334 -23.17 -0.16 -10.88
N TRP A 335 -21.88 0.14 -10.98
CA TRP A 335 -21.00 -0.56 -11.91
C TRP A 335 -20.94 -2.06 -11.64
N VAL A 336 -20.82 -2.45 -10.36
CA VAL A 336 -20.71 -3.86 -9.94
C VAL A 336 -22.08 -4.54 -9.92
N CYS A 337 -23.12 -3.79 -9.58
CA CYS A 337 -24.49 -4.28 -9.38
C CYS A 337 -25.50 -3.50 -10.24
N PRO A 338 -25.60 -3.78 -11.56
CA PRO A 338 -26.50 -3.07 -12.47
C PRO A 338 -27.99 -3.12 -12.09
N GLN A 339 -28.39 -4.13 -11.31
CA GLN A 339 -29.74 -4.28 -10.77
C GLN A 339 -30.19 -3.11 -9.89
N CYS A 340 -29.25 -2.34 -9.35
CA CYS A 340 -29.51 -1.20 -8.45
C CYS A 340 -29.89 0.09 -9.18
N SER A 341 -29.88 0.07 -10.52
CA SER A 341 -29.95 1.28 -11.34
C SER A 341 -31.21 2.12 -11.13
N GLU A 342 -32.37 1.52 -10.84
CA GLU A 342 -33.63 2.26 -10.70
C GLU A 342 -33.64 3.16 -9.47
N ALA A 343 -33.28 2.59 -8.31
CA ALA A 343 -33.23 3.32 -7.05
C ALA A 343 -32.23 4.47 -7.11
N VAL A 344 -31.12 4.26 -7.82
CA VAL A 344 -30.09 5.28 -8.01
C VAL A 344 -30.58 6.42 -8.90
N CYS A 345 -31.29 6.13 -10.00
CA CYS A 345 -31.83 7.19 -10.87
C CYS A 345 -32.74 8.15 -10.09
N LEU A 346 -33.60 7.62 -9.20
CA LEU A 346 -34.48 8.43 -8.37
C LEU A 346 -33.73 9.25 -7.32
N ALA A 347 -32.66 8.70 -6.77
CA ALA A 347 -31.88 9.35 -5.72
C ALA A 347 -30.98 10.48 -6.22
N LEU A 348 -30.67 10.51 -7.52
CA LEU A 348 -29.78 11.52 -8.12
C LEU A 348 -30.44 12.89 -8.32
N GLU A 349 -31.77 12.95 -8.37
CA GLU A 349 -32.49 14.21 -8.59
C GLU A 349 -32.24 15.19 -7.42
N GLY A 350 -31.74 16.40 -7.73
CA GLY A 350 -31.46 17.44 -6.76
C GLY A 350 -30.10 17.33 -6.06
N CYS A 351 -29.26 16.36 -6.43
CA CYS A 351 -27.89 16.29 -5.93
C CYS A 351 -27.00 17.41 -6.51
N GLU A 352 -27.30 17.92 -7.71
CA GLU A 352 -26.46 18.90 -8.40
C GLU A 352 -26.23 20.19 -7.61
N GLU A 353 -27.20 20.64 -6.82
CA GLU A 353 -27.11 21.88 -6.05
C GLU A 353 -26.10 21.79 -4.90
N THR A 354 -25.83 20.57 -4.42
CA THR A 354 -25.04 20.34 -3.21
C THR A 354 -23.60 19.88 -3.47
N VAL A 355 -23.30 19.33 -4.65
CA VAL A 355 -21.98 18.74 -4.96
C VAL A 355 -21.03 19.78 -5.56
N GLN A 356 -20.04 20.22 -4.79
CA GLN A 356 -19.02 21.16 -5.26
C GLN A 356 -17.65 20.51 -5.52
N ASP A 357 -17.34 19.42 -4.83
CA ASP A 357 -16.06 18.73 -5.00
C ASP A 357 -15.89 18.14 -6.41
N SER A 358 -14.67 18.23 -6.94
CA SER A 358 -14.29 17.76 -8.27
C SER A 358 -14.56 16.26 -8.48
N GLN A 359 -14.28 15.42 -7.46
CA GLN A 359 -14.51 13.97 -7.53
C GLN A 359 -16.01 13.64 -7.51
N GLY A 360 -16.76 14.32 -6.64
CA GLY A 360 -18.22 14.21 -6.60
C GLY A 360 -18.88 14.62 -7.92
N ARG A 361 -18.44 15.74 -8.51
CA ARG A 361 -18.94 16.23 -9.81
C ARG A 361 -18.64 15.25 -10.94
N GLN A 362 -17.42 14.70 -11.00
CA GLN A 362 -17.09 13.65 -11.98
C GLN A 362 -18.00 12.43 -11.82
N ALA A 363 -18.23 11.97 -10.58
CA ALA A 363 -19.09 10.83 -10.34
C ALA A 363 -20.56 11.12 -10.71
N LEU A 364 -21.06 12.32 -10.43
CA LEU A 364 -22.40 12.76 -10.82
C LEU A 364 -22.55 12.81 -12.35
N LEU A 365 -21.63 13.47 -13.04
CA LEU A 365 -21.64 13.56 -14.51
C LEU A 365 -21.58 12.20 -15.17
N TRP A 366 -20.75 11.30 -14.64
CA TRP A 366 -20.70 9.92 -15.11
C TRP A 366 -22.05 9.22 -14.97
N LEU A 367 -22.70 9.34 -13.80
CA LEU A 367 -24.01 8.72 -13.54
C LEU A 367 -25.08 9.27 -14.48
N LEU A 368 -25.12 10.58 -14.69
CA LEU A 368 -26.02 11.24 -15.63
C LEU A 368 -25.74 10.82 -17.09
N GLY A 369 -24.47 10.65 -17.47
CA GLY A 369 -24.11 10.19 -18.80
C GLY A 369 -24.52 8.74 -19.09
N VAL A 370 -24.48 7.86 -18.09
CA VAL A 370 -24.85 6.45 -18.23
C VAL A 370 -26.36 6.24 -18.14
N TYR A 371 -27.03 6.93 -17.21
CA TYR A 371 -28.46 6.76 -16.92
C TYR A 371 -29.34 7.89 -17.42
N GLY A 372 -28.81 8.80 -18.23
CA GLY A 372 -29.54 9.99 -18.69
C GLY A 372 -30.74 9.71 -19.60
N GLU A 373 -30.90 8.48 -20.11
CA GLU A 373 -32.16 8.07 -20.74
C GLU A 373 -33.30 8.01 -19.72
N ARG A 374 -33.01 7.59 -18.49
CA ARG A 374 -33.99 7.40 -17.41
C ARG A 374 -34.19 8.65 -16.56
N VAL A 375 -33.13 9.43 -16.38
CA VAL A 375 -33.17 10.67 -15.59
C VAL A 375 -33.71 11.79 -16.48
N SER A 376 -34.84 12.38 -16.09
CA SER A 376 -35.47 13.45 -16.88
C SER A 376 -34.70 14.77 -16.79
N SER A 377 -34.10 15.07 -15.63
CA SER A 377 -33.34 16.30 -15.37
C SER A 377 -31.94 16.34 -16.01
N ALA A 378 -31.42 15.20 -16.50
CA ALA A 378 -30.03 15.08 -16.94
C ALA A 378 -29.59 16.12 -17.99
N PRO A 379 -30.34 16.41 -19.08
CA PRO A 379 -29.95 17.41 -20.07
C PRO A 379 -29.80 18.81 -19.46
N TYR A 380 -30.72 19.21 -18.58
CA TYR A 380 -30.71 20.52 -17.94
C TYR A 380 -29.52 20.69 -16.99
N VAL A 381 -29.20 19.64 -16.22
CA VAL A 381 -28.03 19.66 -15.34
C VAL A 381 -26.74 19.78 -16.15
N LEU A 382 -26.60 18.99 -17.23
CA LEU A 382 -25.42 19.08 -18.10
C LEU A 382 -25.28 20.45 -18.76
N GLU A 383 -26.38 21.06 -19.18
CA GLU A 383 -26.36 22.41 -19.76
C GLU A 383 -25.81 23.46 -18.79
N VAL A 384 -26.21 23.42 -17.52
CA VAL A 384 -25.67 24.31 -16.48
C VAL A 384 -24.16 24.14 -16.31
N PHE A 385 -23.66 22.89 -16.31
CA PHE A 385 -22.21 22.63 -16.26
C PHE A 385 -21.48 23.13 -17.51
N ILE A 386 -22.10 23.06 -18.69
CA ILE A 386 -21.54 23.57 -19.96
C ILE A 386 -21.50 25.10 -19.96
N ASP A 387 -22.52 25.77 -19.42
CA ASP A 387 -22.55 27.22 -19.30
C ASP A 387 -21.48 27.73 -18.31
N GLY A 388 -21.22 26.95 -17.25
CA GLY A 388 -20.18 27.21 -16.25
C GLY A 388 -18.75 26.81 -16.65
N LEU A 389 -18.53 26.26 -17.85
CA LEU A 389 -17.29 25.55 -18.18
C LEU A 389 -16.02 26.41 -18.13
N ARG A 390 -16.15 27.72 -18.37
CA ARG A 390 -15.03 28.68 -18.27
C ARG A 390 -14.56 28.88 -16.83
N SER A 391 -15.43 28.67 -15.85
CA SER A 391 -15.10 28.76 -14.42
C SER A 391 -14.55 27.45 -13.83
N GLU A 392 -14.73 26.32 -14.53
CA GLU A 392 -14.28 25.02 -14.05
C GLU A 392 -12.77 24.86 -14.22
N VAL A 393 -12.07 24.64 -13.10
CA VAL A 393 -10.61 24.53 -13.06
C VAL A 393 -10.13 23.10 -13.35
N SER A 394 -10.92 22.08 -12.99
CA SER A 394 -10.46 20.69 -13.06
C SER A 394 -10.64 20.08 -14.46
N PRO A 395 -9.58 19.58 -15.11
CA PRO A 395 -9.69 18.99 -16.45
C PRO A 395 -10.48 17.68 -16.44
N GLY A 396 -10.42 16.90 -15.35
CA GLY A 396 -11.16 15.65 -15.22
C GLY A 396 -12.69 15.83 -15.25
N VAL A 397 -13.22 16.92 -14.69
CA VAL A 397 -14.67 17.24 -14.80
C VAL A 397 -15.03 17.56 -16.25
N LYS A 398 -14.19 18.31 -16.98
CA LYS A 398 -14.43 18.64 -18.40
C LYS A 398 -14.40 17.40 -19.29
N MET A 399 -13.46 16.49 -19.05
CA MET A 399 -13.37 15.21 -19.77
C MET A 399 -14.60 14.32 -19.52
N GLU A 400 -15.06 14.23 -18.27
CA GLU A 400 -16.26 13.44 -17.95
C GLU A 400 -17.52 14.13 -18.50
N LEU A 401 -17.60 15.45 -18.48
CA LEU A 401 -18.70 16.21 -19.08
C LEU A 401 -18.78 15.97 -20.59
N LEU A 402 -17.65 16.00 -21.31
CA LEU A 402 -17.58 15.63 -22.72
C LEU A 402 -18.14 14.22 -22.95
N THR A 403 -17.72 13.26 -22.12
CA THR A 403 -18.17 11.86 -22.21
C THR A 403 -19.67 11.73 -21.92
N ALA A 404 -20.16 12.41 -20.89
CA ALA A 404 -21.54 12.35 -20.43
C ALA A 404 -22.50 12.97 -21.45
N THR A 405 -22.20 14.18 -21.95
CA THR A 405 -22.99 14.87 -22.97
C THR A 405 -22.98 14.07 -24.28
N MET A 406 -21.85 13.49 -24.65
CA MET A 406 -21.74 12.63 -25.83
C MET A 406 -22.61 11.36 -25.70
N ARG A 407 -22.59 10.70 -24.55
CA ARG A 407 -23.48 9.54 -24.27
C ARG A 407 -24.95 9.93 -24.30
N LEU A 408 -25.29 11.07 -23.67
CA LEU A 408 -26.67 11.55 -23.65
C LEU A 408 -27.17 11.91 -25.06
N PHE A 409 -26.31 12.48 -25.90
CA PHE A 409 -26.63 12.78 -27.30
C PHE A 409 -27.00 11.56 -28.13
N LEU A 410 -26.38 10.41 -27.86
CA LEU A 410 -26.73 9.15 -28.53
C LEU A 410 -28.11 8.62 -28.12
N CYS A 411 -28.64 9.05 -26.98
CA CYS A 411 -29.96 8.65 -26.46
C CYS A 411 -31.04 9.70 -26.77
N ARG A 412 -30.75 10.99 -26.58
CA ARG A 412 -31.67 12.12 -26.74
C ARG A 412 -31.06 13.22 -27.62
N PRO A 413 -31.01 13.04 -28.95
CA PRO A 413 -30.31 13.97 -29.84
C PRO A 413 -30.98 15.35 -29.91
N ALA A 414 -32.31 15.41 -29.86
CA ALA A 414 -33.05 16.67 -30.03
C ALA A 414 -32.76 17.71 -28.94
N GLU A 415 -32.60 17.27 -27.69
CA GLU A 415 -32.35 18.14 -26.54
C GLU A 415 -30.87 18.52 -26.43
N THR A 416 -29.97 17.64 -26.84
CA THR A 416 -28.53 17.76 -26.55
C THR A 416 -27.67 18.26 -27.71
N GLN A 417 -28.24 18.39 -28.92
CA GLN A 417 -27.47 18.76 -30.11
C GLN A 417 -26.80 20.14 -29.98
N ASP A 418 -27.52 21.15 -29.50
CA ASP A 418 -26.98 22.50 -29.35
C ASP A 418 -25.91 22.56 -28.25
N MET A 419 -26.20 22.02 -27.07
CA MET A 419 -25.26 22.00 -25.94
C MET A 419 -23.97 21.24 -26.28
N LEU A 420 -24.05 20.11 -27.01
CA LEU A 420 -22.86 19.36 -27.43
C LEU A 420 -22.03 20.16 -28.43
N GLY A 421 -22.68 20.88 -29.35
CA GLY A 421 -22.00 21.77 -30.30
C GLY A 421 -21.22 22.88 -29.59
N ARG A 422 -21.85 23.55 -28.61
CA ARG A 422 -21.21 24.60 -27.78
C ARG A 422 -20.02 24.05 -27.00
N LEU A 423 -20.20 22.87 -26.38
CA LEU A 423 -19.16 22.20 -25.60
C LEU A 423 -17.94 21.82 -26.48
N LEU A 424 -18.17 21.18 -27.63
CA LEU A 424 -17.09 20.79 -28.55
C LEU A 424 -16.35 22.00 -29.11
N HIS A 425 -17.07 23.06 -29.48
CA HIS A 425 -16.44 24.30 -29.97
C HIS A 425 -15.50 24.88 -28.93
N TYR A 426 -15.96 25.01 -27.68
CA TYR A 426 -15.14 25.52 -26.60
C TYR A 426 -13.91 24.64 -26.33
N CYS A 427 -14.10 23.31 -26.20
CA CYS A 427 -13.00 22.39 -25.90
C CYS A 427 -11.95 22.30 -27.03
N ILE A 428 -12.32 22.55 -28.28
CA ILE A 428 -11.39 22.52 -29.42
C ILE A 428 -10.65 23.85 -29.58
N GLU A 429 -11.33 24.99 -29.41
CA GLU A 429 -10.76 26.30 -29.73
C GLU A 429 -10.14 27.00 -28.51
N GLU A 430 -10.82 26.97 -27.36
CA GLU A 430 -10.48 27.82 -26.21
C GLU A 430 -9.73 27.09 -25.10
N GLU A 431 -9.85 25.77 -24.99
CA GLU A 431 -9.25 25.01 -23.91
C GLU A 431 -7.72 24.87 -24.05
N THR A 432 -7.02 25.06 -22.94
CA THR A 432 -5.55 24.98 -22.87
C THR A 432 -5.04 23.56 -22.58
N ASP A 433 -5.84 22.74 -21.90
CA ASP A 433 -5.49 21.36 -21.58
C ASP A 433 -5.52 20.47 -22.83
N MET A 434 -4.39 19.81 -23.10
CA MET A 434 -4.23 18.98 -24.29
C MET A 434 -5.12 17.73 -24.26
N CYS A 435 -5.31 17.11 -23.08
CA CYS A 435 -6.09 15.88 -22.95
C CYS A 435 -7.57 16.14 -23.25
N VAL A 436 -8.12 17.24 -22.72
CA VAL A 436 -9.50 17.65 -22.98
C VAL A 436 -9.70 17.94 -24.47
N ARG A 437 -8.76 18.67 -25.09
CA ARG A 437 -8.79 19.01 -26.51
C ARG A 437 -8.73 17.77 -27.40
N ASP A 438 -7.83 16.84 -27.10
CA ASP A 438 -7.67 15.60 -27.87
C ASP A 438 -8.90 14.70 -27.76
N GLN A 439 -9.51 14.61 -26.57
CA GLN A 439 -10.75 13.88 -26.37
C GLN A 439 -11.91 14.51 -27.16
N ALA A 440 -12.03 15.84 -27.15
CA ALA A 440 -13.04 16.55 -27.94
C ALA A 440 -12.85 16.34 -29.44
N LEU A 441 -11.61 16.43 -29.95
CA LEU A 441 -11.28 16.14 -31.34
C LEU A 441 -11.58 14.68 -31.72
N PHE A 442 -11.31 13.74 -30.81
CA PHE A 442 -11.65 12.34 -30.99
C PHE A 442 -13.17 12.16 -31.15
N TYR A 443 -13.97 12.71 -30.23
CA TYR A 443 -15.43 12.62 -30.34
C TYR A 443 -15.98 13.32 -31.58
N TYR A 444 -15.42 14.49 -31.95
CA TYR A 444 -15.80 15.19 -33.16
C TYR A 444 -15.56 14.35 -34.42
N ARG A 445 -14.38 13.71 -34.53
CA ARG A 445 -14.04 12.82 -35.65
C ARG A 445 -14.89 11.55 -35.64
N LEU A 446 -15.19 11.01 -34.46
CA LEU A 446 -16.02 9.83 -34.31
C LEU A 446 -17.46 10.08 -34.81
N LEU A 447 -18.02 11.26 -34.50
CA LEU A 447 -19.32 11.69 -35.03
C LEU A 447 -19.32 11.81 -36.55
N HIS A 448 -18.22 12.25 -37.16
CA HIS A 448 -18.07 12.29 -38.63
C HIS A 448 -18.04 10.89 -39.26
N CYS A 449 -17.52 9.88 -38.56
CA CYS A 449 -17.54 8.49 -39.04
C CYS A 449 -18.94 7.87 -39.00
N GLY A 450 -19.84 8.36 -38.14
CA GLY A 450 -21.23 7.95 -38.06
C GLY A 450 -21.72 7.64 -36.65
N ILE A 451 -23.02 7.85 -36.42
CA ILE A 451 -23.65 7.71 -35.10
C ILE A 451 -23.60 6.27 -34.57
N GLU A 452 -23.83 5.28 -35.44
CA GLU A 452 -23.83 3.86 -35.05
C GLU A 452 -22.45 3.35 -34.65
N GLU A 453 -21.39 3.75 -35.36
CA GLU A 453 -20.01 3.41 -34.98
C GLU A 453 -19.62 4.10 -33.67
N THR A 454 -20.06 5.34 -33.49
CA THR A 454 -19.88 6.07 -32.24
C THR A 454 -20.55 5.35 -31.07
N ARG A 455 -21.77 4.85 -31.27
CA ARG A 455 -22.52 4.08 -30.27
C ARG A 455 -21.78 2.79 -29.91
N LYS A 456 -21.26 2.05 -30.89
CA LYS A 456 -20.48 0.82 -30.64
C LYS A 456 -19.23 1.07 -29.79
N VAL A 457 -18.51 2.17 -30.05
CA VAL A 457 -17.29 2.51 -29.29
C VAL A 457 -17.63 2.93 -27.86
N LEU A 458 -18.62 3.81 -27.67
CA LEU A 458 -18.96 4.35 -26.35
C LEU A 458 -19.75 3.38 -25.45
N GLN A 459 -20.55 2.49 -26.05
CA GLN A 459 -21.29 1.44 -25.34
C GLN A 459 -20.54 0.10 -25.32
N GLY A 460 -19.30 0.06 -25.80
CA GLY A 460 -18.46 -1.13 -25.81
C GLY A 460 -18.25 -1.73 -24.41
N ARG A 461 -17.90 -3.03 -24.35
CA ARG A 461 -17.64 -3.71 -23.08
C ARG A 461 -16.58 -2.97 -22.28
N ARG A 462 -16.97 -2.54 -21.09
CA ARG A 462 -16.12 -1.79 -20.19
C ARG A 462 -15.11 -2.73 -19.52
N SER A 463 -13.90 -2.77 -20.04
CA SER A 463 -12.76 -3.38 -19.36
C SER A 463 -11.98 -2.28 -18.65
N ASP A 464 -12.13 -2.17 -17.34
CA ASP A 464 -11.23 -1.35 -16.52
C ASP A 464 -10.38 -2.25 -15.60
N PRO A 465 -9.04 -2.14 -15.61
CA PRO A 465 -8.14 -2.78 -14.64
C PRO A 465 -8.40 -2.41 -13.16
N SER A 466 -9.19 -1.36 -12.86
CA SER A 466 -9.58 -0.95 -11.50
C SER A 466 -10.46 -1.97 -10.76
N LEU A 467 -10.97 -2.99 -11.46
CA LEU A 467 -11.67 -4.13 -10.86
C LEU A 467 -10.85 -4.85 -9.77
N GLY A 468 -9.52 -4.72 -9.76
CA GLY A 468 -8.68 -5.28 -8.68
C GLY A 468 -8.95 -4.68 -7.28
N VAL A 469 -9.46 -3.44 -7.19
CA VAL A 469 -9.76 -2.78 -5.91
C VAL A 469 -11.10 -3.24 -5.33
N LEU A 470 -12.00 -3.76 -6.18
CA LEU A 470 -13.37 -4.13 -5.81
C LEU A 470 -13.63 -5.65 -5.88
N ILE A 471 -12.81 -6.41 -6.61
CA ILE A 471 -12.78 -7.87 -6.51
C ILE A 471 -12.10 -8.19 -5.18
N GLY A 472 -12.87 -8.64 -4.18
CA GLY A 472 -12.33 -9.12 -2.92
C GLY A 472 -11.12 -10.00 -3.19
N ARG A 473 -9.99 -9.70 -2.53
CA ARG A 473 -8.73 -10.38 -2.82
C ARG A 473 -8.92 -11.89 -2.66
N PRO A 474 -8.50 -12.71 -3.63
CA PRO A 474 -8.51 -14.15 -3.44
C PRO A 474 -7.63 -14.48 -2.23
N ALA A 475 -8.00 -15.54 -1.49
CA ALA A 475 -7.25 -15.92 -0.31
C ALA A 475 -5.77 -16.16 -0.66
N GLU A 476 -4.88 -15.37 -0.06
CA GLU A 476 -3.44 -15.45 -0.30
C GLU A 476 -2.87 -16.56 0.60
N PRO A 477 -2.07 -17.50 0.06
CA PRO A 477 -1.41 -18.50 0.88
C PRO A 477 -0.45 -17.83 1.87
N VAL A 478 -0.42 -18.34 3.10
CA VAL A 478 0.39 -17.82 4.22
C VAL A 478 1.86 -17.59 3.83
N ASN A 479 2.39 -18.42 2.94
CA ASN A 479 3.79 -18.36 2.48
C ASN A 479 4.14 -17.07 1.72
N GLN A 480 3.17 -16.34 1.16
CA GLN A 480 3.43 -15.09 0.43
C GLN A 480 3.76 -13.92 1.35
N TRP A 481 3.12 -13.84 2.54
CA TRP A 481 3.28 -12.72 3.46
C TRP A 481 3.94 -13.10 4.79
N ALA A 482 4.13 -14.39 5.11
CA ALA A 482 4.74 -14.82 6.37
C ALA A 482 6.10 -14.15 6.65
N ARG A 483 6.92 -13.95 5.61
CA ARG A 483 8.24 -13.28 5.72
C ARG A 483 8.15 -11.80 6.05
N SER A 484 7.05 -11.15 5.69
CA SER A 484 6.82 -9.72 5.93
C SER A 484 5.98 -9.43 7.17
N PHE A 485 5.47 -10.46 7.85
CA PHE A 485 4.58 -10.33 9.01
C PHE A 485 5.16 -9.42 10.11
N ASN A 486 6.41 -9.65 10.54
CA ASN A 486 7.05 -8.86 11.60
C ASN A 486 7.93 -7.72 11.05
N THR A 487 7.52 -7.11 9.93
CA THR A 487 8.23 -5.99 9.28
C THR A 487 7.36 -4.74 9.21
N LEU A 488 7.86 -3.66 8.59
CA LEU A 488 7.07 -2.45 8.35
C LEU A 488 6.10 -2.57 7.16
N GLU A 489 6.19 -3.64 6.37
CA GLU A 489 5.38 -3.83 5.17
C GLU A 489 3.86 -3.87 5.46
N PRO A 490 3.37 -4.59 6.49
CA PRO A 490 1.94 -4.62 6.80
C PRO A 490 1.37 -3.23 7.19
N LEU A 491 2.24 -2.31 7.60
CA LEU A 491 1.87 -0.93 7.91
C LEU A 491 1.85 -0.05 6.66
N LYS A 492 2.72 -0.34 5.68
CA LYS A 492 2.86 0.42 4.42
C LYS A 492 1.80 0.09 3.37
N GLN A 493 1.17 -1.09 3.44
CA GLN A 493 0.17 -1.52 2.46
C GLN A 493 -1.07 -0.60 2.37
N SER A 494 -1.17 0.43 3.24
CA SER A 494 -2.13 1.53 3.12
C SER A 494 -1.77 2.60 2.09
N ALA A 495 -0.49 2.81 1.75
CA ALA A 495 -0.09 3.92 0.87
C ALA A 495 -0.31 3.62 -0.63
N ALA A 496 -0.20 2.34 -1.01
CA ALA A 496 -0.43 1.90 -2.39
C ALA A 496 -1.92 1.99 -2.82
N GLU A 497 -2.85 2.16 -1.88
CA GLU A 497 -4.28 2.35 -2.17
C GLU A 497 -4.65 3.83 -2.38
N THR A 498 -3.73 4.77 -2.15
CA THR A 498 -3.91 6.22 -2.36
C THR A 498 -3.05 6.83 -3.47
N GLU A 499 -2.11 6.07 -4.06
CA GLU A 499 -1.19 6.55 -5.11
C GLU A 499 -1.39 5.85 -6.47
N SER A 500 -2.64 5.56 -6.87
CA SER A 500 -2.96 5.32 -8.28
C SER A 500 -3.77 6.45 -8.92
N THR A 501 -3.83 7.61 -8.26
CA THR A 501 -4.34 8.87 -8.82
C THR A 501 -3.20 9.84 -9.08
N SER A 502 -2.32 9.48 -10.02
CA SER A 502 -1.56 10.46 -10.81
C SER A 502 -1.14 9.78 -12.11
N GLY A 503 -1.77 10.18 -13.22
CA GLY A 503 -1.41 9.72 -14.54
C GLY A 503 0.02 10.13 -14.92
N GLY A 504 0.68 9.28 -15.71
CA GLY A 504 2.01 9.55 -16.26
C GLY A 504 2.63 8.37 -16.99
N SER A 505 2.08 8.05 -18.17
CA SER A 505 2.66 7.35 -19.33
C SER A 505 3.32 5.97 -19.20
N PRO A 506 2.96 4.98 -20.05
CA PRO A 506 3.76 3.77 -20.24
C PRO A 506 4.98 4.09 -21.12
N GLU A 507 6.18 3.97 -20.56
CA GLU A 507 7.39 3.90 -21.38
C GLU A 507 7.40 2.60 -22.21
N PRO A 508 7.89 2.63 -23.46
CA PRO A 508 7.94 1.45 -24.31
C PRO A 508 9.07 0.53 -23.85
N VAL A 509 8.72 -0.67 -23.42
CA VAL A 509 9.68 -1.75 -23.17
C VAL A 509 10.33 -2.13 -24.50
N THR A 510 11.53 -1.59 -24.74
CA THR A 510 12.45 -2.07 -25.77
C THR A 510 13.04 -3.39 -25.31
N SER A 511 12.35 -4.49 -25.61
CA SER A 511 12.95 -5.82 -25.52
C SER A 511 13.89 -6.01 -26.70
N VAL A 512 15.20 -5.89 -26.44
CA VAL A 512 16.26 -6.31 -27.35
C VAL A 512 16.23 -7.84 -27.44
N PRO A 513 15.95 -8.46 -28.60
CA PRO A 513 16.15 -9.89 -28.77
C PRO A 513 17.63 -10.16 -29.02
N ARG A 514 18.23 -11.10 -28.26
CA ARG A 514 19.56 -11.64 -28.55
C ARG A 514 19.53 -12.40 -29.90
N PRO A 515 20.61 -12.35 -30.70
CA PRO A 515 20.63 -12.94 -32.03
C PRO A 515 20.93 -14.43 -31.93
N ASN A 516 20.04 -15.28 -32.45
CA ASN A 516 20.42 -16.62 -32.89
C ASN A 516 20.36 -16.64 -34.42
N THR A 517 21.55 -16.68 -35.00
CA THR A 517 21.85 -17.26 -36.30
C THR A 517 21.08 -18.57 -36.50
N ASP A 518 20.26 -18.65 -37.56
CA ASP A 518 20.48 -19.61 -38.65
C ASP A 518 19.45 -19.48 -39.77
N LEU A 519 19.99 -19.29 -40.98
CA LEU A 519 19.58 -19.87 -42.26
C LEU A 519 18.29 -19.42 -42.99
N SER A 520 18.58 -18.76 -44.11
CA SER A 520 18.08 -19.00 -45.47
C SER A 520 16.88 -18.21 -46.01
N LEU A 521 17.23 -17.27 -46.89
CA LEU A 521 16.41 -16.63 -47.92
C LEU A 521 15.95 -17.65 -48.99
N SER A 522 14.66 -17.61 -49.33
CA SER A 522 14.07 -17.82 -50.67
C SER A 522 12.53 -17.81 -50.47
N SER A 523 11.64 -17.25 -51.27
CA SER A 523 11.68 -16.75 -52.64
C SER A 523 10.35 -16.03 -52.97
N LEU A 524 10.40 -15.13 -53.97
CA LEU A 524 9.37 -14.89 -55.01
C LEU A 524 8.02 -14.18 -54.70
N SER A 525 8.00 -12.88 -55.01
CA SER A 525 7.13 -12.17 -56.00
C SER A 525 5.59 -12.01 -55.82
N PRO A 526 4.97 -10.99 -56.45
CA PRO A 526 3.74 -10.33 -55.97
C PRO A 526 2.46 -10.49 -56.83
N SER A 527 1.31 -10.20 -56.18
CA SER A 527 0.01 -9.74 -56.74
C SER A 527 -0.87 -10.78 -57.48
N PRO A 528 -2.19 -10.55 -57.77
CA PRO A 528 -2.97 -9.31 -57.65
C PRO A 528 -4.44 -9.40 -57.12
N VAL A 529 -4.97 -8.23 -56.75
CA VAL A 529 -6.31 -7.65 -57.01
C VAL A 529 -7.54 -8.57 -57.08
N ASP A 530 -8.55 -8.26 -56.25
CA ASP A 530 -9.95 -8.29 -56.68
C ASP A 530 -10.75 -7.12 -56.11
N LYS A 531 -11.40 -6.38 -57.02
CA LYS A 531 -12.39 -5.32 -56.78
C LYS A 531 -13.78 -5.93 -56.88
N VAL A 532 -14.67 -5.74 -55.90
CA VAL A 532 -16.12 -5.85 -56.14
C VAL A 532 -16.92 -4.88 -55.26
N HIS A 533 -17.57 -3.97 -55.99
CA HIS A 533 -18.85 -3.26 -55.82
C HIS A 533 -19.18 -2.37 -54.61
N THR A 534 -19.21 -1.08 -54.93
CA THR A 534 -20.15 -0.05 -54.48
C THR A 534 -21.61 -0.45 -54.72
N GLU A 535 -22.44 -0.41 -53.69
CA GLU A 535 -23.88 -0.13 -53.82
C GLU A 535 -24.24 1.10 -52.98
N SER A 536 -24.85 2.06 -53.67
CA SER A 536 -25.28 3.36 -53.19
C SER A 536 -26.67 3.27 -52.56
N HIS A 537 -26.79 3.57 -51.27
CA HIS A 537 -28.05 3.99 -50.66
C HIS A 537 -27.93 5.43 -50.19
N THR A 538 -28.60 6.31 -50.93
CA THR A 538 -28.85 7.71 -50.62
C THR A 538 -29.85 7.86 -49.47
N LEU A 539 -29.53 8.69 -48.47
CA LEU A 539 -30.46 9.39 -47.54
C LEU A 539 -29.65 10.49 -46.79
N PRO A 540 -30.30 11.50 -46.16
CA PRO A 540 -30.28 12.89 -46.61
C PRO A 540 -29.18 13.76 -45.98
N GLN A 541 -28.75 14.77 -46.75
CA GLN A 541 -27.84 15.85 -46.34
C GLN A 541 -28.39 16.65 -45.15
N ILE A 542 -27.66 16.62 -44.03
CA ILE A 542 -27.81 17.59 -42.93
C ILE A 542 -26.99 18.83 -43.32
N LYS A 543 -27.69 19.88 -43.75
CA LYS A 543 -27.11 21.19 -44.10
C LYS A 543 -26.63 21.89 -42.82
N TRP A 544 -25.33 22.06 -42.66
CA TRP A 544 -24.75 23.04 -41.74
C TRP A 544 -24.37 24.33 -42.48
N LEU A 545 -24.93 25.45 -41.99
CA LEU A 545 -24.46 26.83 -42.05
C LEU A 545 -23.78 27.33 -43.34
N HIS A 546 -24.60 27.78 -44.29
CA HIS A 546 -24.20 28.81 -45.26
C HIS A 546 -24.57 30.19 -44.71
N ARG A 547 -23.57 30.93 -44.22
CA ARG A 547 -23.42 32.41 -44.15
C ARG A 547 -22.35 32.66 -43.08
N SER A 548 -21.07 32.81 -43.43
CA SER A 548 -20.58 34.07 -43.99
C SER A 548 -19.26 33.83 -44.73
N SER A 549 -19.23 34.10 -46.03
CA SER A 549 -17.98 34.19 -46.80
C SER A 549 -17.41 35.59 -46.64
N ILE A 550 -16.20 35.72 -46.07
CA ILE A 550 -15.24 36.75 -46.46
C ILE A 550 -13.86 36.08 -46.53
N TYR A 551 -13.43 35.83 -47.78
CA TYR A 551 -12.08 35.71 -48.32
C TYR A 551 -10.88 35.40 -47.39
N TYR A 552 -10.13 34.33 -47.72
CA TYR A 552 -8.76 34.46 -48.21
C TYR A 552 -8.34 33.26 -49.07
N ASN A 553 -7.91 33.56 -50.29
CA ASN A 553 -7.24 32.68 -51.25
C ASN A 553 -5.87 32.25 -50.71
N ILE A 554 -5.54 30.95 -50.80
CA ILE A 554 -4.15 30.52 -51.01
C ILE A 554 -4.14 29.42 -52.07
N HIS A 555 -3.52 29.73 -53.20
CA HIS A 555 -3.21 28.82 -54.29
C HIS A 555 -2.03 27.90 -53.90
N PRO A 556 -1.95 26.65 -54.39
CA PRO A 556 -0.86 25.74 -54.09
C PRO A 556 0.28 25.90 -55.09
N THR A 557 1.49 26.18 -54.62
CA THR A 557 2.78 25.90 -55.29
C THR A 557 3.89 26.37 -54.37
N PHE A 558 4.68 25.45 -53.80
CA PHE A 558 6.14 25.42 -53.97
C PHE A 558 6.69 24.20 -53.23
N ALA A 559 7.29 23.32 -54.01
CA ALA A 559 8.02 22.15 -53.56
C ALA A 559 9.36 22.55 -52.95
N GLY A 560 9.80 21.76 -51.96
CA GLY A 560 11.17 21.35 -51.72
C GLY A 560 12.20 22.43 -51.39
N LEU A 561 12.71 22.41 -50.15
CA LEU A 561 14.13 22.48 -49.80
C LEU A 561 14.26 22.52 -48.26
N TYR A 562 15.39 22.00 -47.77
CA TYR A 562 15.88 21.96 -46.38
C TYR A 562 15.66 20.68 -45.57
N THR A 563 16.34 19.63 -46.03
CA THR A 563 17.23 18.81 -45.19
C THR A 563 18.43 19.63 -44.70
N GLU A 564 19.00 19.22 -43.56
CA GLU A 564 20.26 19.66 -42.91
C GLU A 564 20.20 20.94 -42.06
N TYR A 565 20.29 20.77 -40.73
CA TYR A 565 21.20 21.47 -39.79
C TYR A 565 20.72 21.20 -38.35
N LEU A 566 21.23 20.13 -37.73
CA LEU A 566 21.24 19.97 -36.27
C LEU A 566 22.43 19.07 -35.90
N HIS A 567 23.61 19.69 -35.86
CA HIS A 567 24.81 19.14 -35.24
C HIS A 567 25.44 20.25 -34.39
N GLY A 568 25.58 19.97 -33.09
CA GLY A 568 26.50 20.65 -32.17
C GLY A 568 25.97 21.92 -31.51
N PHE A 569 25.72 21.87 -30.19
CA PHE A 569 26.55 22.52 -29.17
C PHE A 569 25.87 22.40 -27.80
N VAL A 570 26.35 21.45 -26.99
CA VAL A 570 26.22 21.47 -25.52
C VAL A 570 27.64 21.36 -24.98
N VAL A 571 28.14 22.46 -24.43
CA VAL A 571 29.36 22.49 -23.59
C VAL A 571 29.05 23.36 -22.37
N PHE A 572 29.09 22.68 -21.22
CA PHE A 572 29.60 23.12 -19.91
C PHE A 572 29.83 24.60 -19.64
N HIS A 573 29.31 25.08 -18.50
CA HIS A 573 30.20 25.59 -17.45
C HIS A 573 29.57 25.49 -16.05
N MET A 574 30.34 24.92 -15.12
CA MET A 574 30.22 25.14 -13.68
C MET A 574 30.63 26.58 -13.34
N GLU A 575 29.93 27.18 -12.38
CA GLU A 575 30.48 27.72 -11.12
C GLU A 575 29.40 27.64 -10.02
#